data_AF-A0A1J5LUC5-F1
#
_entry.id   AF-A0A1J5LUC5-F1
#
_cell.length_a   1.000
_cell.length_b   1.000
_cell.length_c   1.000
_cell.angle_alpha   90.00
_cell.angle_beta   90.00
_cell.angle_gamma   90.00
#
_symmetry.space_group_name_H-M   'P 1'
#
loop_
_entity.id
_entity.type
_entity.pdbx_description
1 polymer ?
#
loop_
_entity_poly.entity_id
_entity_poly.type
_entity_poly.pdbx_seq_one_letter_code
_entity_poly.pdbx_strand_id
1 'polypeptide(L)'
;MLPQFSFDKLRNLFSEEQFVLLTIQQIHKDLAGLVTLKSEVLLDFELDIYPQLEDHLKELLKELNDSELQQFVYKVDLKEHDFLNALSAQDDFEKLSFLIIQREAQKVYLKSQYS
;
A
#
# COMPACT_ATOMS: atom_id res chain seq x y z
N MET A 1 -8.12 14.75 8.77
CA MET A 1 -6.71 14.37 8.61
C MET A 1 -6.37 13.36 9.69
N LEU A 2 -5.90 12.17 9.32
CA LEU A 2 -5.47 11.15 10.28
C LEU A 2 -4.18 11.59 10.99
N PRO A 3 -3.95 11.19 12.26
CA PRO A 3 -2.71 11.50 12.97
C PRO A 3 -1.51 10.95 12.21
N GLN A 4 -0.54 11.79 11.87
CA GLN A 4 0.63 11.37 11.09
C GLN A 4 1.53 10.49 11.96
N PHE A 5 1.48 9.16 11.76
CA PHE A 5 2.37 8.22 12.43
C PHE A 5 3.72 8.18 11.71
N SER A 6 4.82 8.07 12.45
CA SER A 6 6.12 7.83 11.83
C SER A 6 6.10 6.44 11.19
N PHE A 7 6.58 6.35 9.96
CA PHE A 7 6.64 5.08 9.24
C PHE A 7 7.41 4.02 10.02
N ASP A 8 8.44 4.40 10.78
CA ASP A 8 9.22 3.49 11.64
C ASP A 8 8.35 2.72 12.64
N LYS A 9 7.29 3.36 13.17
CA LYS A 9 6.35 2.68 14.09
C LYS A 9 5.49 1.65 13.35
N LEU A 10 5.05 1.98 12.13
CA LEU A 10 4.28 1.06 11.30
C LEU A 10 5.14 -0.10 10.80
N ARG A 11 6.40 0.16 10.44
CA ARG A 11 7.35 -0.84 9.97
C ARG A 11 7.56 -1.96 11.00
N ASN A 12 7.65 -1.63 12.27
CA ASN A 12 7.78 -2.65 13.33
C ASN A 12 6.59 -3.61 13.38
N LEU A 13 5.39 -3.17 13.01
CA LEU A 13 4.18 -4.00 12.99
C LEU A 13 4.15 -4.97 11.80
N PHE A 14 5.02 -4.82 10.80
CA PHE A 14 5.17 -5.80 9.72
C PHE A 14 5.83 -7.11 10.17
N SER A 15 6.29 -7.17 11.42
CA SER A 15 6.65 -8.44 12.08
C SER A 15 5.43 -9.23 12.58
N GLU A 16 4.24 -8.62 12.61
CA GLU A 16 3.00 -9.26 13.05
C GLU A 16 2.20 -9.75 11.84
N GLU A 17 2.13 -11.08 11.65
CA GLU A 17 1.43 -11.69 10.50
C GLU A 17 0.01 -11.17 10.32
N GLN A 18 -0.76 -11.07 11.40
CA GLN A 18 -2.13 -10.56 11.34
C GLN A 18 -2.20 -9.11 10.83
N PHE A 19 -1.24 -8.26 11.21
CA PHE A 19 -1.18 -6.87 10.76
C PHE A 19 -0.86 -6.79 9.27
N VAL A 20 0.08 -7.62 8.80
CA VAL A 20 0.42 -7.77 7.38
C VAL A 20 -0.80 -8.19 6.57
N LEU A 21 -1.48 -9.26 7.00
CA LEU A 21 -2.67 -9.79 6.31
C LEU A 21 -3.78 -8.74 6.21
N LEU A 22 -4.04 -8.01 7.29
CA LEU A 22 -5.04 -6.93 7.29
C LEU A 22 -4.63 -5.77 6.37
N THR A 23 -3.34 -5.46 6.29
CA THR A 23 -2.81 -4.42 5.39
C THR A 23 -3.00 -4.82 3.92
N ILE A 24 -2.68 -6.07 3.58
CA ILE A 24 -2.91 -6.61 2.23
C ILE A 24 -4.39 -6.63 1.88
N GLN A 25 -5.25 -7.07 2.81
CA GLN A 25 -6.70 -7.05 2.60
C GLN A 25 -7.23 -5.63 2.36
N GLN A 26 -6.68 -4.65 3.06
CA GLN A 26 -7.06 -3.26 2.88
C GLN A 26 -6.59 -2.73 1.50
N ILE A 27 -5.37 -3.06 1.05
CA ILE A 27 -4.88 -2.78 -0.31
C ILE A 27 -5.79 -3.42 -1.37
N HIS A 28 -6.09 -4.71 -1.22
CA HIS A 28 -6.98 -5.45 -2.15
C HIS A 28 -8.38 -4.87 -2.20
N LYS A 29 -8.93 -4.43 -1.06
CA LYS A 29 -10.23 -3.77 -1.00
C LYS A 29 -10.23 -2.49 -1.85
N ASP A 30 -9.18 -1.70 -1.77
CA ASP A 30 -9.09 -0.44 -2.51
C ASP A 30 -8.77 -0.68 -4.01
N LEU A 31 -8.11 -1.79 -4.34
CA LEU A 31 -7.98 -2.29 -5.73
C LEU A 31 -9.24 -2.92 -6.30
N ALA A 32 -10.15 -3.43 -5.45
CA ALA A 32 -11.32 -4.17 -5.89
C ALA A 32 -12.18 -3.34 -6.85
N GLY A 33 -12.49 -3.92 -8.00
CA GLY A 33 -13.27 -3.29 -9.07
C GLY A 33 -12.48 -2.35 -9.98
N LEU A 34 -11.17 -2.17 -9.75
CA LEU A 34 -10.28 -1.48 -10.69
C LEU A 34 -9.56 -2.47 -11.59
N VAL A 35 -9.09 -3.58 -11.01
CA VAL A 35 -8.37 -4.62 -11.75
C VAL A 35 -8.90 -5.99 -11.34
N THR A 36 -8.95 -6.90 -12.31
CA THR A 36 -9.07 -8.33 -11.99
C THR A 36 -7.74 -8.77 -11.41
N LEU A 37 -7.64 -8.89 -10.09
CA LEU A 37 -6.43 -9.37 -9.42
C LEU A 37 -6.06 -10.73 -10.01
N LYS A 38 -4.98 -10.79 -10.80
CA LYS A 38 -4.53 -12.01 -11.47
C LYS A 38 -3.60 -12.86 -10.60
N SER A 39 -2.99 -12.24 -9.59
CA SER A 39 -1.96 -12.84 -8.77
C SER A 39 -2.35 -12.77 -7.29
N GLU A 40 -2.19 -13.89 -6.59
CA GLU A 40 -2.19 -13.92 -5.14
C GLU A 40 -0.87 -13.33 -4.63
N VAL A 41 -0.96 -12.54 -3.55
CA VAL A 41 0.22 -12.02 -2.84
C VAL A 41 0.84 -13.19 -2.08
N LEU A 42 1.90 -13.78 -2.62
CA LEU A 42 2.67 -14.84 -1.97
C LEU A 42 3.82 -14.19 -1.18
N LEU A 43 3.75 -14.28 0.15
CA LEU A 43 4.78 -13.76 1.05
C LEU A 43 5.45 -14.90 1.80
N ASP A 44 6.76 -14.81 1.93
CA ASP A 44 7.55 -15.66 2.80
C ASP A 44 7.74 -14.96 4.15
N PHE A 45 6.99 -15.42 5.16
CA PHE A 45 7.04 -14.92 6.53
C PHE A 45 8.33 -15.28 7.29
N GLU A 46 9.22 -16.10 6.73
CA GLU A 46 10.56 -16.32 7.28
C GLU A 46 11.54 -15.18 6.91
N LEU A 47 11.18 -14.31 5.96
CA LEU A 47 11.97 -13.18 5.48
C LEU A 47 11.34 -11.84 5.87
N ASP A 48 12.05 -10.72 5.62
CA ASP A 48 11.48 -9.38 5.80
C ASP A 48 10.30 -9.20 4.84
N ILE A 49 9.10 -9.02 5.41
CA ILE A 49 7.85 -8.91 4.67
C ILE A 49 7.75 -7.59 3.92
N TYR A 50 8.26 -6.50 4.48
CA TYR A 50 8.02 -5.19 3.91
C TYR A 50 8.57 -5.05 2.48
N PRO A 51 9.84 -5.42 2.20
CA PRO A 51 10.38 -5.38 0.84
C PRO A 51 9.60 -6.28 -0.14
N GLN A 52 9.15 -7.46 0.31
CA GLN A 52 8.36 -8.37 -0.52
C GLN A 52 7.01 -7.76 -0.92
N LEU A 53 6.31 -7.14 0.03
CA LEU A 53 5.05 -6.46 -0.24
C LEU A 53 5.24 -5.24 -1.14
N GLU A 54 6.32 -4.48 -0.92
CA GLU A 54 6.66 -3.32 -1.72
C GLU A 54 6.94 -3.71 -3.17
N ASP A 55 7.75 -4.74 -3.40
CA ASP A 55 8.05 -5.26 -4.74
C ASP A 55 6.80 -5.80 -5.43
N HIS A 56 5.94 -6.54 -4.72
CA HIS A 56 4.69 -7.02 -5.28
C HIS A 56 3.77 -5.86 -5.69
N LEU A 57 3.68 -4.82 -4.86
CA LEU A 57 2.87 -3.65 -5.17
C LEU A 57 3.45 -2.84 -6.32
N LYS A 58 4.79 -2.72 -6.43
CA LYS A 58 5.44 -2.08 -7.58
C LYS A 58 5.05 -2.77 -8.89
N GLU A 59 5.11 -4.10 -8.95
CA GLU A 59 4.73 -4.84 -10.14
C GLU A 59 3.24 -4.66 -10.47
N LEU A 60 2.37 -4.69 -9.45
CA LEU A 60 0.94 -4.43 -9.64
C LEU A 60 0.68 -3.02 -10.20
N LEU A 61 1.36 -2.00 -9.67
CA LEU A 61 1.19 -0.62 -10.12
C LEU A 61 1.62 -0.42 -11.59
N LYS A 62 2.63 -1.17 -12.05
CA LYS A 62 3.06 -1.15 -13.46
C LYS A 62 2.03 -1.75 -14.42
N GLU A 63 1.14 -2.62 -13.93
CA GLU A 63 0.07 -3.21 -14.73
C GLU A 63 -1.15 -2.28 -14.88
N LEU A 64 -1.26 -1.24 -14.04
CA LEU A 64 -2.36 -0.28 -14.09
C LEU A 64 -2.19 0.70 -15.25
N ASN A 65 -3.27 0.96 -15.98
CA ASN A 65 -3.30 2.15 -16.83
C ASN A 65 -3.50 3.42 -16.00
N ASP A 66 -3.25 4.60 -16.59
CA ASP A 66 -3.34 5.90 -15.90
C ASP A 66 -4.68 6.12 -15.18
N SER A 67 -5.80 5.67 -15.77
CA SER A 67 -7.12 5.84 -15.17
C SER A 67 -7.30 4.93 -13.96
N GLU A 68 -6.90 3.68 -14.06
CA GLU A 68 -6.92 2.72 -12.94
C GLU A 68 -6.02 3.18 -11.80
N LEU A 69 -4.81 3.67 -12.13
CA LEU A 69 -3.86 4.19 -11.16
C LEU A 69 -4.42 5.40 -10.41
N GLN A 70 -4.98 6.38 -11.12
CA GLN A 70 -5.62 7.55 -10.49
C GLN A 70 -6.79 7.15 -9.60
N GLN A 71 -7.65 6.23 -10.05
CA GLN A 71 -8.76 5.73 -9.25
C GLN A 71 -8.28 4.98 -8.01
N PHE A 72 -7.19 4.22 -8.11
CA PHE A 72 -6.62 3.50 -6.99
C PHE A 72 -6.08 4.46 -5.94
N VAL A 73 -5.27 5.44 -6.35
CA VAL A 73 -4.71 6.49 -5.47
C VAL A 73 -5.81 7.27 -4.75
N TYR A 74 -6.92 7.55 -5.45
CA TYR A 74 -8.09 8.18 -4.85
C TYR A 74 -8.71 7.32 -3.74
N LYS A 75 -8.89 6.01 -3.97
CA LYS A 75 -9.43 5.08 -2.97
C LYS A 75 -8.49 4.89 -1.77
N VAL A 76 -7.17 4.92 -1.99
CA VAL A 76 -6.14 4.84 -0.94
C VAL A 76 -6.17 6.09 -0.02
N ASP A 77 -6.78 7.20 -0.46
CA ASP A 77 -6.75 8.50 0.24
C ASP A 77 -5.33 9.09 0.34
N LEU A 78 -4.59 9.00 -0.78
CA LEU A 78 -3.32 9.70 -0.93
C LEU A 78 -3.54 11.16 -1.29
N LYS A 79 -2.67 12.04 -0.78
CA LYS A 79 -2.70 13.46 -1.16
C LYS A 79 -2.23 13.58 -2.61
N GLU A 80 -2.95 14.36 -3.40
CA GLU A 80 -2.63 14.62 -4.80
C GLU A 80 -1.18 15.09 -5.01
N HIS A 81 -0.69 15.98 -4.14
CA HIS A 81 0.70 16.44 -4.19
C HIS A 81 1.71 15.29 -4.03
N ASP A 82 1.45 14.34 -3.13
CA ASP A 82 2.36 13.21 -2.90
C ASP A 82 2.36 12.26 -4.10
N PHE A 83 1.19 12.06 -4.72
CA PHE A 83 1.02 11.27 -5.94
C PHE A 83 1.74 11.91 -7.15
N LEU A 84 1.50 13.19 -7.42
CA LEU A 84 2.16 13.91 -8.53
C LEU A 84 3.68 13.94 -8.35
N ASN A 85 4.16 14.11 -7.12
CA ASN A 85 5.59 14.05 -6.84
C ASN A 85 6.16 12.65 -7.08
N ALA A 86 5.41 11.57 -6.85
CA ALA A 86 5.85 10.21 -7.15
C ALA A 86 5.92 9.95 -8.66
N LEU A 87 4.97 10.47 -9.44
CA LEU A 87 4.99 10.34 -10.91
C LEU A 87 6.06 11.19 -11.60
N SER A 88 6.40 12.36 -11.03
CA SER A 88 7.33 13.32 -11.66
C SER A 88 8.78 12.84 -11.73
N ALA A 89 9.17 11.90 -10.88
CA ALA A 89 10.46 11.24 -10.92
C ALA A 89 10.28 9.90 -11.66
N GLN A 90 10.47 9.87 -12.98
CA GLN A 90 10.49 8.66 -13.84
C GLN A 90 9.84 7.41 -13.25
N ASP A 91 8.51 7.38 -13.16
CA ASP A 91 7.75 6.20 -12.74
C ASP A 91 8.28 5.55 -11.45
N ASP A 92 8.54 6.37 -10.42
CA ASP A 92 8.99 5.95 -9.09
C ASP A 92 7.86 5.22 -8.33
N PHE A 93 7.50 4.05 -8.85
CA PHE A 93 6.59 3.10 -8.23
C PHE A 93 7.12 2.61 -6.88
N GLU A 94 8.43 2.76 -6.61
CA GLU A 94 8.99 2.53 -5.28
C GLU A 94 8.43 3.56 -4.28
N LYS A 95 8.52 4.85 -4.58
CA LYS A 95 7.92 5.88 -3.73
C LYS A 95 6.39 5.76 -3.65
N LEU A 96 5.73 5.44 -4.75
CA LEU A 96 4.28 5.29 -4.75
C LEU A 96 3.82 4.08 -3.92
N SER A 97 4.49 2.92 -4.07
CA SER A 97 4.21 1.73 -3.26
C SER A 97 4.45 1.98 -1.78
N PHE A 98 5.54 2.64 -1.41
CA PHE A 98 5.79 3.08 -0.02
C PHE A 98 4.62 3.90 0.53
N LEU A 99 4.17 4.93 -0.20
CA LEU A 99 3.08 5.82 0.23
C LEU A 99 1.75 5.07 0.42
N ILE A 100 1.43 4.16 -0.50
CA ILE A 100 0.24 3.33 -0.44
C ILE A 100 0.31 2.40 0.77
N ILE A 101 1.41 1.65 0.93
CA ILE A 101 1.59 0.72 2.06
C ILE A 101 1.51 1.47 3.38
N GLN A 102 2.17 2.62 3.48
CA GLN A 102 2.11 3.48 4.66
C GLN A 102 0.66 3.85 4.99
N ARG A 103 -0.14 4.27 3.99
CA ARG A 103 -1.52 4.66 4.25
C ARG A 103 -2.42 3.49 4.62
N GLU A 104 -2.32 2.36 3.95
CA GLU A 104 -3.16 1.22 4.29
C GLU A 104 -2.78 0.62 5.65
N ALA A 105 -1.49 0.52 5.96
CA ALA A 105 -1.01 0.12 7.28
C ALA A 105 -1.51 1.07 8.38
N GLN A 106 -1.51 2.38 8.12
CA GLN A 106 -2.04 3.37 9.06
C GLN A 106 -3.55 3.21 9.28
N LYS A 107 -4.33 2.94 8.22
CA LYS A 107 -5.78 2.68 8.36
C LYS A 107 -6.03 1.42 9.21
N VAL A 108 -5.28 0.35 8.97
CA VAL A 108 -5.36 -0.90 9.75
C VAL A 108 -5.00 -0.66 11.21
N TYR A 109 -3.89 0.02 11.47
CA TYR A 109 -3.47 0.37 12.83
C TYR A 109 -4.53 1.18 13.57
N LEU A 110 -5.08 2.23 12.94
CA LEU A 110 -6.12 3.03 13.57
C LEU A 110 -7.39 2.23 13.84
N LYS A 111 -7.80 1.34 12.93
CA LYS A 111 -8.92 0.44 13.18
C LYS A 111 -8.63 -0.47 14.37
N SER A 112 -7.42 -1.03 14.52
CA SER A 112 -7.11 -1.93 15.63
C SER A 112 -7.07 -1.22 16.99
N GLN A 113 -6.76 0.08 17.03
CA GLN A 113 -6.71 0.86 18.28
C GLN A 113 -8.06 1.44 18.71
N TYR A 114 -8.98 1.69 17.78
CA TYR A 114 -10.20 2.47 18.02
C TYR A 114 -11.50 1.76 17.58
N SER A 115 -11.46 0.46 17.27
CA SER A 115 -12.67 -0.37 17.02
C SER A 115 -13.11 -1.14 18.26
#